data_AF-A0A2D6PFC7-F1
#
_entry.id   AF-A0A2D6PFC7-F1
#
_cell.length_a   1.000
_cell.length_b   1.000
_cell.length_c   1.000
_cell.angle_alpha   90.00
_cell.angle_beta   90.00
_cell.angle_gamma   90.00
#
_symmetry.space_group_name_H-M   'P 1'
#
loop_
_entity.id
_entity.type
_entity.pdbx_description
1 polymer ?
#
loop_
_entity_poly.entity_id
_entity_poly.type
_entity_poly.pdbx_seq_one_letter_code
_entity_poly.pdbx_strand_id
1 'polypeptide(L)'
;MGRDSFDNREELENIASLATGLANDEALVIFPEGTNFSRSRRDRAIEVLGRTAPEREASARRLTHVLPIRTAGLLSVFEADRSADLLFLNHVGVEDFHGLRDLWRNVPFPSPLGFSASRMSRREVPDVADKAALVRWLDARWEEFDSWVTTNSSASPTGQAPV
;
A
#
# COMPACT_ATOMS: atom_id res chain seq x y z
N MET A 1 -4.43 4.93 19.30
CA MET A 1 -3.18 5.68 19.54
C MET A 1 -2.90 6.51 18.31
N GLY A 2 -3.01 7.84 18.44
CA GLY A 2 -2.75 8.78 17.36
C GLY A 2 -1.26 9.00 17.20
N ARG A 3 -0.73 8.69 16.02
CA ARG A 3 0.60 9.10 15.58
C ARG A 3 0.46 10.52 15.03
N ASP A 4 0.61 11.53 15.89
CA ASP A 4 0.57 12.93 15.48
C ASP A 4 1.99 13.54 15.46
N SER A 5 2.46 13.76 14.24
CA SER A 5 3.12 14.99 13.77
C SER A 5 4.50 15.43 14.29
N PHE A 6 5.07 14.88 15.37
CA PHE A 6 6.46 15.22 15.78
C PHE A 6 7.49 14.14 15.44
N ASP A 7 7.02 12.96 15.00
CA ASP A 7 7.79 11.72 14.85
C ASP A 7 8.12 11.36 13.38
N ASN A 8 7.64 12.16 12.40
CA ASN A 8 7.81 11.77 11.00
C ASN A 8 9.27 11.77 10.54
N ARG A 9 10.15 12.66 11.04
CA ARG A 9 11.55 12.69 10.56
C ARG A 9 12.34 11.50 11.09
N GLU A 10 12.23 11.22 12.38
CA GLU A 10 12.88 10.08 13.03
C GLU A 10 12.35 8.76 12.46
N GLU A 11 11.03 8.65 12.21
CA GLU A 11 10.43 7.50 11.52
C GLU A 11 11.00 7.33 10.10
N LEU A 12 11.16 8.41 9.32
CA LEU A 12 11.74 8.35 7.97
C LEU A 12 13.23 7.98 7.98
N GLU A 13 14.00 8.49 8.95
CA GLU A 13 15.41 8.12 9.14
C GLU A 13 15.54 6.64 9.51
N ASN A 14 14.68 6.13 10.38
CA ASN A 14 14.62 4.71 10.72
C ASN A 14 14.27 3.84 9.51
N ILE A 15 13.29 4.25 8.69
CA ILE A 15 12.93 3.56 7.45
C ILE A 15 14.12 3.55 6.47
N ALA A 16 14.81 4.68 6.30
CA ALA A 16 16.01 4.75 5.46
C ALA A 16 17.13 3.86 5.98
N SER A 17 17.34 3.80 7.30
CA SER A 17 18.33 2.92 7.92
C SER A 17 18.01 1.45 7.69
N LEU A 18 16.74 1.04 7.75
CA LEU A 18 16.32 -0.34 7.45
C LEU A 18 16.49 -0.71 5.98
N ALA A 19 16.39 0.27 5.08
CA ALA A 19 16.62 0.07 3.65
C ALA A 19 18.11 0.03 3.26
N THR A 20 18.98 0.59 4.10
CA THR A 20 20.41 0.73 3.78
C THR A 20 21.09 -0.63 3.86
N GLY A 21 21.65 -1.08 2.73
CA GLY A 21 22.47 -2.30 2.69
C GLY A 21 21.66 -3.60 2.76
N LEU A 22 20.39 -3.57 2.35
CA LEU A 22 19.59 -4.78 2.18
C LEU A 22 20.33 -5.78 1.30
N ALA A 23 20.51 -7.00 1.81
CA ALA A 23 21.09 -8.08 1.04
C ALA A 23 20.09 -8.58 -0.04
N ASN A 24 20.58 -9.35 -1.01
CA ASN A 24 19.74 -9.86 -2.13
C ASN A 24 18.62 -10.81 -1.67
N ASP A 25 18.68 -11.31 -0.44
CA ASP A 25 17.72 -12.21 0.20
C ASP A 25 16.88 -11.52 1.29
N GLU A 26 17.01 -10.20 1.44
CA GLU A 26 16.24 -9.40 2.40
C GLU A 26 15.17 -8.56 1.72
N ALA A 27 14.12 -8.22 2.47
CA ALA A 27 13.05 -7.36 2.00
C ALA A 27 12.58 -6.42 3.10
N LEU A 28 12.36 -5.15 2.74
CA LEU A 28 11.68 -4.18 3.59
C LEU A 28 10.18 -4.13 3.23
N VAL A 29 9.34 -4.41 4.22
CA VAL A 29 7.87 -4.38 4.06
C VAL A 29 7.31 -3.10 4.68
N ILE A 30 6.56 -2.33 3.89
CA ILE A 30 5.92 -1.08 4.32
C ILE A 30 4.41 -1.18 4.08
N PHE A 31 3.62 -0.70 5.04
CA PHE A 31 2.18 -0.49 4.91
C PHE A 31 1.92 1.01 4.68
N PRO A 32 1.85 1.48 3.43
CA PRO A 32 1.97 2.90 3.13
C PRO A 32 0.70 3.70 3.46
N GLU A 33 -0.40 3.06 3.87
CA GLU A 33 -1.61 3.73 4.36
C GLU A 33 -1.46 4.21 5.81
N GLY A 34 -0.61 3.55 6.60
CA GLY A 34 -0.32 3.86 8.01
C GLY A 34 -1.43 3.50 9.01
N THR A 35 -2.64 3.15 8.54
CA THR A 35 -3.79 2.74 9.36
C THR A 35 -4.73 1.84 8.56
N ASN A 36 -5.63 1.10 9.24
CA ASN A 36 -6.69 0.36 8.56
C ASN A 36 -7.67 1.29 7.82
N PHE A 37 -8.18 0.80 6.69
CA PHE A 37 -9.15 1.50 5.88
C PHE A 37 -10.46 1.79 6.64
N SER A 38 -11.00 2.98 6.42
CA SER A 38 -12.43 3.29 6.60
C SER A 38 -12.79 4.46 5.69
N ARG A 39 -14.06 4.54 5.26
CA ARG A 39 -14.54 5.66 4.42
C ARG A 39 -14.26 7.02 5.07
N SER A 40 -14.50 7.14 6.39
CA SER A 40 -14.21 8.37 7.13
C SER A 40 -12.73 8.76 7.13
N ARG A 41 -11.81 7.78 7.25
CA ARG A 41 -10.36 8.04 7.16
C ARG A 41 -9.93 8.41 5.76
N ARG A 42 -10.53 7.79 4.74
CA ARG A 42 -10.29 8.11 3.33
C ARG A 42 -10.68 9.55 3.04
N ASP A 43 -11.89 9.95 3.40
CA ASP A 43 -12.40 11.29 3.14
C ASP A 43 -11.54 12.34 3.85
N ARG A 44 -11.14 12.06 5.10
CA ARG A 44 -10.20 12.90 5.84
C ARG A 44 -8.82 12.98 5.17
N ALA A 45 -8.29 11.87 4.66
CA ALA A 45 -7.01 11.85 3.98
C ALA A 45 -7.05 12.64 2.66
N ILE A 46 -8.15 12.55 1.90
CA ILE A 46 -8.38 13.35 0.69
C ILE A 46 -8.43 14.84 1.04
N GLU A 47 -9.14 15.22 2.09
CA GLU A 47 -9.22 16.62 2.55
C GLU A 47 -7.83 17.17 2.95
N VAL A 48 -7.03 16.38 3.69
CA VAL A 48 -5.66 16.77 4.04
C VAL A 48 -4.81 16.92 2.77
N LEU A 49 -4.85 15.95 1.86
CA LEU A 49 -4.11 16.00 0.60
C LEU A 49 -4.50 17.21 -0.26
N GLY A 50 -5.79 17.53 -0.37
CA GLY A 50 -6.26 18.71 -1.10
C GLY A 50 -5.67 20.02 -0.56
N ARG A 51 -5.20 20.05 0.69
CA ARG A 51 -4.53 21.20 1.30
C ARG A 51 -3.01 21.16 1.21
N THR A 52 -2.39 19.97 1.26
CA THR A 52 -0.93 19.81 1.38
C THR A 52 -0.24 19.37 0.10
N ALA A 53 -0.95 18.66 -0.78
CA ALA A 53 -0.49 18.17 -2.08
C ALA A 53 -1.67 18.13 -3.08
N PRO A 54 -2.22 19.29 -3.47
CA PRO A 54 -3.44 19.38 -4.29
C PRO A 54 -3.36 18.62 -5.61
N GLU A 55 -2.16 18.50 -6.19
CA GLU A 55 -1.90 17.76 -7.42
C GLU A 55 -2.23 16.26 -7.31
N ARG A 56 -2.25 15.71 -6.10
CA ARG A 56 -2.56 14.30 -5.82
C ARG A 56 -4.03 14.05 -5.50
N GLU A 57 -4.80 15.11 -5.23
CA GLU A 57 -6.19 14.99 -4.78
C GLU A 57 -7.08 14.23 -5.79
N ALA A 58 -6.88 14.49 -7.09
CA ALA A 58 -7.64 13.83 -8.14
C ALA A 58 -7.42 12.31 -8.15
N SER A 59 -6.19 11.85 -7.90
CA SER A 59 -5.88 10.43 -7.74
C SER A 59 -6.52 9.86 -6.49
N ALA A 60 -6.34 10.54 -5.36
CA ALA A 60 -6.89 10.13 -4.06
C ALA A 60 -8.42 9.95 -4.09
N ARG A 61 -9.13 10.80 -4.84
CA ARG A 61 -10.60 10.71 -5.02
C ARG A 61 -11.05 9.49 -5.84
N ARG A 62 -10.19 8.90 -6.66
CA ARG A 62 -10.50 7.68 -7.45
C ARG A 62 -10.42 6.39 -6.64
N LEU A 63 -9.63 6.37 -5.56
CA LEU A 63 -9.49 5.21 -4.68
C LEU A 63 -10.81 4.91 -3.99
N THR A 64 -11.21 3.65 -3.82
CA THR A 64 -12.51 3.30 -3.22
C THR A 64 -12.41 2.27 -2.10
N HIS A 65 -11.32 1.50 -2.05
CA HIS A 65 -11.05 0.41 -1.12
C HIS A 65 -9.77 0.61 -0.30
N VAL A 66 -8.88 1.51 -0.72
CA VAL A 66 -7.64 1.86 0.00
C VAL A 66 -7.58 3.34 0.38
N LEU A 67 -6.76 3.67 1.38
CA LEU A 67 -6.38 5.05 1.68
C LEU A 67 -5.33 5.56 0.68
N PRO A 68 -5.22 6.88 0.47
CA PRO A 68 -4.14 7.46 -0.33
C PRO A 68 -2.76 7.04 0.18
N ILE A 69 -1.89 6.63 -0.75
CA ILE A 69 -0.53 6.17 -0.42
C ILE A 69 0.29 7.30 0.23
N ARG A 70 0.89 7.03 1.39
CA ARG A 70 1.89 7.94 1.99
C ARG A 70 3.23 7.68 1.33
N THR A 71 3.72 8.66 0.58
CA THR A 71 4.92 8.50 -0.26
C THR A 71 6.22 8.76 0.49
N ALA A 72 6.20 9.50 1.60
CA ALA A 72 7.42 9.93 2.28
C ALA A 72 8.35 8.76 2.65
N GLY A 73 7.82 7.70 3.28
CA GLY A 73 8.61 6.52 3.64
C GLY A 73 9.21 5.82 2.43
N LEU A 74 8.42 5.63 1.37
CA LEU A 74 8.91 5.03 0.12
C LEU A 74 10.01 5.87 -0.53
N LEU A 75 9.87 7.19 -0.54
CA LEU A 75 10.90 8.08 -1.06
C LEU A 75 12.21 7.95 -0.26
N SER A 76 12.13 7.87 1.08
CA SER A 76 13.30 7.63 1.93
C SER A 76 13.98 6.28 1.64
N VAL A 77 13.21 5.23 1.35
CA VAL A 77 13.77 3.94 0.91
C VAL A 77 14.51 4.10 -0.42
N PHE A 78 13.91 4.74 -1.42
CA PHE A 78 14.56 4.92 -2.73
C PHE A 78 15.79 5.84 -2.69
N GLU A 79 15.85 6.75 -1.70
CA GLU A 79 17.03 7.56 -1.45
C GLU A 79 18.18 6.72 -0.85
N ALA A 80 17.85 5.78 0.04
CA ALA A 80 18.82 4.89 0.70
C ALA A 80 19.30 3.74 -0.20
N ASP A 81 18.40 3.14 -0.99
CA ASP A 81 18.72 2.08 -1.95
C ASP A 81 18.08 2.37 -3.31
N ARG A 82 18.94 2.61 -4.30
CA ARG A 82 18.54 2.91 -5.69
C ARG A 82 18.46 1.67 -6.57
N SER A 83 18.71 0.49 -6.05
CA SER A 83 18.79 -0.77 -6.78
C SER A 83 17.62 -1.72 -6.52
N ALA A 84 16.97 -1.61 -5.36
CA ALA A 84 15.87 -2.49 -4.97
C ALA A 84 14.66 -2.42 -5.92
N ASP A 85 14.16 -3.59 -6.30
CA ASP A 85 12.87 -3.71 -7.00
C ASP A 85 11.70 -3.49 -6.04
N LEU A 86 10.53 -3.20 -6.59
CA LEU A 86 9.31 -2.98 -5.81
C LEU A 86 8.36 -4.16 -6.00
N LEU A 87 7.75 -4.62 -4.91
CA LEU A 87 6.69 -5.62 -4.93
C LEU A 87 5.42 -5.02 -4.33
N PHE A 88 4.36 -4.90 -5.12
CA PHE A 88 3.04 -4.56 -4.62
C PHE A 88 2.30 -5.85 -4.26
N LEU A 89 1.95 -5.99 -2.98
CA LEU A 89 1.23 -7.14 -2.45
C LEU A 89 -0.19 -6.72 -2.08
N ASN A 90 -1.18 -7.32 -2.74
CA ASN A 90 -2.59 -7.04 -2.53
C ASN A 90 -3.35 -8.27 -2.07
N HIS A 91 -4.46 -8.06 -1.38
CA HIS A 91 -5.29 -9.14 -0.89
C HIS A 91 -6.76 -8.72 -0.74
N VAL A 92 -7.65 -9.71 -0.78
CA VAL A 92 -9.09 -9.60 -0.48
C VAL A 92 -9.55 -10.81 0.33
N GLY A 93 -10.67 -10.69 1.04
CA GLY A 93 -11.27 -11.81 1.77
C GLY A 93 -10.85 -11.88 3.25
N VAL A 94 -10.23 -10.83 3.80
CA VAL A 94 -9.87 -10.75 5.22
C VAL A 94 -10.76 -9.80 6.03
N GLU A 95 -11.79 -9.23 5.41
CA GLU A 95 -12.62 -8.15 5.97
C GLU A 95 -13.35 -8.57 7.26
N ASP A 96 -13.64 -9.87 7.39
CA ASP A 96 -14.34 -10.45 8.54
C ASP A 96 -13.41 -10.76 9.73
N PHE A 97 -12.08 -10.61 9.58
CA PHE A 97 -11.13 -10.96 10.65
C PHE A 97 -10.63 -9.74 11.41
N HIS A 98 -10.80 -9.75 12.73
CA HIS A 98 -10.41 -8.64 13.60
C HIS A 98 -8.95 -8.71 14.08
N GLY A 99 -8.17 -9.67 13.58
CA GLY A 99 -6.73 -9.77 13.83
C GLY A 99 -6.13 -11.14 13.53
N LEU A 100 -4.81 -11.25 13.66
CA LEU A 100 -4.06 -12.45 13.29
C LEU A 100 -4.53 -13.72 14.04
N ARG A 101 -4.86 -13.61 15.34
CA ARG A 101 -5.39 -14.72 16.14
C ARG A 101 -6.76 -15.21 15.64
N ASP A 102 -7.56 -14.32 15.07
CA ASP A 102 -8.87 -14.63 14.53
C ASP A 102 -8.73 -15.35 13.18
N LEU A 103 -7.81 -14.87 12.34
CA LEU A 103 -7.40 -15.53 11.10
C LEU A 103 -6.96 -16.99 11.37
N TRP A 104 -6.00 -17.22 12.27
CA TRP A 104 -5.48 -18.58 12.56
C TRP A 104 -6.54 -19.56 13.09
N ARG A 105 -7.55 -19.08 13.82
CA ARG A 105 -8.59 -19.94 14.40
C ARG A 105 -9.67 -20.35 13.41
N ASN A 106 -9.76 -19.64 12.29
CA ASN A 106 -10.74 -19.90 11.24
C ASN A 106 -10.09 -20.61 10.04
N VAL A 107 -9.00 -21.36 10.22
CA VAL A 107 -8.42 -22.22 9.17
C VAL A 107 -9.06 -23.61 9.24
N PRO A 108 -9.63 -24.16 8.15
CA PRO A 108 -9.72 -23.58 6.80
C PRO A 108 -10.72 -22.42 6.71
N PHE A 109 -10.34 -21.37 5.96
CA PHE A 109 -11.09 -20.11 5.90
C PHE A 109 -12.51 -20.30 5.37
N PRO A 110 -13.53 -19.68 6.00
CA PRO A 110 -14.91 -19.73 5.53
C PRO A 110 -15.09 -19.04 4.16
N SER A 111 -14.22 -18.07 3.85
CA SER A 111 -14.18 -17.35 2.57
C SER A 111 -12.79 -17.50 1.93
N PRO A 112 -12.68 -17.64 0.59
CA PRO A 112 -11.38 -17.68 -0.07
C PRO A 112 -10.59 -16.39 0.12
N LEU A 113 -9.30 -16.52 0.44
CA LEU A 113 -8.36 -15.40 0.39
C LEU A 113 -7.80 -15.25 -1.02
N GLY A 114 -7.98 -14.07 -1.61
CA GLY A 114 -7.35 -13.71 -2.88
C GLY A 114 -6.06 -12.95 -2.63
N PHE A 115 -5.00 -13.27 -3.36
CA PHE A 115 -3.72 -12.53 -3.30
C PHE A 115 -3.26 -12.15 -4.71
N SER A 116 -2.59 -11.01 -4.80
CA SER A 116 -1.87 -10.58 -5.99
C SER A 116 -0.51 -10.04 -5.59
N ALA A 117 0.49 -10.35 -6.41
CA ALA A 117 1.85 -9.86 -6.27
C ALA A 117 2.32 -9.36 -7.63
N SER A 118 2.61 -8.07 -7.74
CA SER A 118 3.19 -7.48 -8.94
C SER A 118 4.56 -6.88 -8.63
N ARG A 119 5.59 -7.39 -9.32
CA ARG A 119 6.96 -6.87 -9.24
C ARG A 119 7.15 -5.81 -10.32
N MET A 120 7.75 -4.69 -9.93
CA MET A 120 8.25 -3.66 -10.82
C MET A 120 9.76 -3.66 -10.73
N SER A 121 10.45 -3.81 -11.87
CA SER A 121 11.89 -3.66 -11.86
C SER A 121 12.25 -2.23 -11.50
N ARG A 122 13.32 -2.04 -10.73
CA ARG A 122 13.83 -0.72 -10.39
C ARG A 122 14.06 0.16 -11.62
N ARG A 123 14.39 -0.43 -12.78
CA ARG A 123 14.60 0.30 -14.06
C ARG A 123 13.31 0.90 -14.64
N GLU A 124 12.15 0.36 -14.27
CA GLU A 124 10.84 0.84 -14.70
C GLU A 124 10.27 1.92 -13.77
N VAL A 125 10.86 2.06 -12.58
CA VAL A 125 10.48 3.06 -11.58
C VAL A 125 11.22 4.37 -11.85
N PRO A 126 10.54 5.53 -11.86
CA PRO A 126 11.21 6.81 -12.01
C PRO A 126 12.37 7.01 -11.03
N ASP A 127 13.38 7.78 -11.46
CA ASP A 127 14.52 8.09 -10.60
C ASP A 127 14.06 8.94 -9.41
N VAL A 128 14.60 8.66 -8.22
CA VAL A 128 14.26 9.38 -6.98
C VAL A 128 14.66 10.87 -7.04
N ALA A 129 15.60 11.23 -7.93
CA ALA A 129 15.94 12.60 -8.24
C ALA A 129 14.75 13.39 -8.82
N ASP A 130 13.83 12.73 -9.55
CA ASP A 130 12.56 13.32 -9.99
C ASP A 130 11.42 12.86 -9.07
N LYS A 131 11.40 13.42 -7.85
CA LYS A 131 10.39 13.13 -6.83
C LYS A 131 8.97 13.32 -7.35
N ALA A 132 8.74 14.32 -8.19
CA ALA A 132 7.41 14.63 -8.70
C ALA A 132 6.93 13.54 -9.68
N ALA A 133 7.79 13.07 -10.59
CA ALA A 133 7.47 11.94 -11.47
C ALA A 133 7.27 10.64 -10.68
N LEU A 134 8.12 10.38 -9.69
CA LEU A 134 8.01 9.19 -8.85
C LEU A 134 6.71 9.17 -8.05
N VAL A 135 6.31 10.30 -7.45
CA VAL A 135 5.03 10.42 -6.72
C VAL A 135 3.84 10.19 -7.66
N ARG A 136 3.83 10.81 -8.84
CA ARG A 136 2.75 10.58 -9.83
C ARG A 136 2.68 9.12 -10.28
N TRP A 137 3.83 8.48 -10.46
CA TRP A 137 3.90 7.07 -10.82
C TRP A 137 3.37 6.17 -9.69
N LEU A 138 3.74 6.45 -8.43
CA LEU A 138 3.22 5.74 -7.27
C LEU A 138 1.70 5.88 -7.14
N ASP A 139 1.16 7.09 -7.32
CA ASP A 139 -0.28 7.34 -7.31
C ASP A 139 -1.01 6.52 -8.41
N ALA A 140 -0.46 6.50 -9.62
CA ALA A 140 -1.02 5.71 -10.72
C ALA A 140 -0.95 4.19 -10.50
N ARG A 141 0.09 3.69 -9.82
CA ARG A 141 0.17 2.26 -9.41
C ARG A 141 -0.81 1.95 -8.29
N TRP A 142 -1.00 2.89 -7.37
CA TRP A 142 -1.94 2.72 -6.26
C TRP A 142 -3.40 2.70 -6.72
N GLU A 143 -3.74 3.42 -7.79
CA GLU A 143 -5.05 3.31 -8.43
C GLU A 143 -5.29 1.94 -9.07
N GLU A 144 -4.28 1.35 -9.73
CA GLU A 144 -4.37 -0.03 -10.23
C GLU A 144 -4.51 -1.04 -9.10
N PHE A 145 -3.81 -0.79 -7.98
CA PHE A 145 -3.92 -1.58 -6.76
C PHE A 145 -5.37 -1.56 -6.23
N ASP A 146 -6.01 -0.38 -6.14
CA ASP A 146 -7.42 -0.23 -5.75
C ASP A 146 -8.40 -0.90 -6.73
N SER A 147 -8.13 -0.78 -8.04
CA SER A 147 -8.95 -1.40 -9.08
C SER A 147 -8.90 -2.93 -9.02
N TRP A 148 -7.75 -3.51 -8.68
CA TRP A 148 -7.65 -4.93 -8.43
C TRP A 148 -8.52 -5.36 -7.25
N VAL A 149 -8.53 -4.61 -6.14
CA VAL A 149 -9.41 -4.88 -4.99
C VAL A 149 -10.87 -4.84 -5.45
N THR A 150 -11.28 -3.78 -6.15
CA THR A 150 -12.64 -3.64 -6.69
C THR A 150 -13.09 -4.87 -7.49
N THR A 151 -12.20 -5.37 -8.36
CA THR A 151 -12.50 -6.51 -9.25
C THR A 151 -12.61 -7.84 -8.47
N ASN A 152 -11.87 -7.97 -7.37
CA ASN A 152 -11.71 -9.24 -6.64
C ASN A 152 -12.48 -9.29 -5.31
N SER A 153 -12.91 -8.16 -4.74
CA SER A 153 -13.76 -8.08 -3.53
C SER A 153 -15.20 -8.59 -3.76
N SER A 154 -15.58 -8.84 -5.01
CA SER A 154 -16.93 -9.32 -5.40
C SER A 154 -16.97 -10.77 -5.86
N ALA A 155 -15.85 -11.51 -5.79
CA ALA A 155 -15.85 -12.94 -6.06
C ALA A 155 -16.42 -13.72 -4.86
N SER A 156 -17.72 -13.57 -4.61
CA SER A 156 -18.46 -14.71 -4.05
C SER A 156 -18.23 -15.89 -5.00
N PRO A 157 -17.78 -17.06 -4.54
CA PRO A 157 -17.64 -18.22 -5.42
C PRO A 157 -19.03 -18.67 -5.85
N THR A 158 -19.53 -18.14 -6.95
CA THR A 158 -20.57 -18.79 -7.73
C THR A 158 -19.94 -19.99 -8.43
N GLY A 159 -20.26 -21.19 -7.96
CA GLY A 159 -20.18 -22.38 -8.80
C GLY A 159 -19.60 -23.62 -8.12
N GLN A 160 -20.53 -24.45 -7.61
CA GLN A 160 -20.48 -25.91 -7.50
C GLN A 160 -19.24 -26.64 -8.02
N ALA A 161 -18.67 -27.48 -7.16
CA ALA A 161 -17.81 -28.58 -7.54
C ALA A 161 -18.53 -29.52 -8.53
N PRO A 162 -17.88 -29.97 -9.62
CA PRO A 162 -18.38 -31.10 -10.38
C PRO A 162 -18.22 -32.38 -9.55
N VAL A 163 -19.29 -33.18 -9.56
CA VAL A 163 -19.37 -34.55 -9.05
C VAL A 163 -18.47 -35.51 -9.82
#